data_AF-A0A4Z1GEW4-F1
#
_entry.id   AF-A0A4Z1GEW4-F1
#
_cell.length_a   1.000
_cell.length_b   1.000
_cell.length_c   1.000
_cell.angle_alpha   90.00
_cell.angle_beta   90.00
_cell.angle_gamma   90.00
#
_symmetry.space_group_name_H-M   'P 1'
#
loop_
_entity.id
_entity.type
_entity.pdbx_description
1 polymer ?
#
loop_
_entity_poly.entity_id
_entity_poly.type
_entity_poly.pdbx_seq_one_letter_code
_entity_poly.pdbx_strand_id
1 'polypeptide(L)'
;MDNPKSQITSLVHTLCSGAPSAQQKALQQYFTPDASFSHPLCSVPSFSSVRLPVVGEVNSRWVLGCVYKWYKVLSPRIVVGMDRVGEFSHDL
;
A
#
# COMPACT_ATOMS: atom_id res chain seq x y z
N MET A 1 -5.14 -18.46 -7.11
CA MET A 1 -5.76 -17.12 -6.92
C MET A 1 -7.22 -17.31 -7.25
N ASP A 2 -8.03 -17.64 -6.26
CA ASP A 2 -9.36 -18.19 -6.54
C ASP A 2 -10.47 -17.14 -6.58
N ASN A 3 -10.24 -15.93 -6.03
CA ASN A 3 -11.19 -14.81 -6.05
C ASN A 3 -10.48 -13.44 -5.92
N PRO A 4 -9.99 -12.83 -7.02
CA PRO A 4 -9.19 -11.61 -6.96
C PRO A 4 -9.94 -10.42 -6.34
N LYS A 5 -11.24 -10.27 -6.60
CA LYS A 5 -12.06 -9.15 -6.09
C LYS A 5 -12.14 -9.13 -4.56
N SER A 6 -12.37 -10.30 -3.95
CA SER A 6 -12.45 -10.44 -2.50
C SER A 6 -11.10 -10.19 -1.83
N GLN A 7 -10.01 -10.68 -2.43
CA GLN A 7 -8.67 -10.50 -1.91
C GLN A 7 -8.22 -9.04 -1.93
N ILE A 8 -8.46 -8.33 -3.04
CA ILE A 8 -8.12 -6.89 -3.16
C ILE A 8 -8.91 -6.09 -2.11
N THR A 9 -10.19 -6.39 -1.94
CA THR A 9 -11.03 -5.69 -0.96
C THR A 9 -10.55 -5.89 0.46
N SER A 10 -10.30 -7.14 0.84
CA SER A 10 -9.75 -7.49 2.15
C SER A 10 -8.37 -6.87 2.38
N LEU A 11 -7.54 -6.80 1.33
CA LEU A 11 -6.21 -6.23 1.38
C LEU A 11 -6.24 -4.71 1.58
N VAL A 12 -7.06 -3.97 0.82
CA VAL A 12 -7.22 -2.52 0.99
C VAL A 12 -7.76 -2.21 2.39
N HIS A 13 -8.74 -2.99 2.86
CA HIS A 13 -9.26 -2.84 4.22
C HIS A 13 -8.16 -3.10 5.28
N THR A 14 -7.31 -4.11 5.08
CA THR A 14 -6.17 -4.39 5.97
C THR A 14 -5.12 -3.28 5.92
N LEU A 15 -4.85 -2.72 4.74
CA LEU A 15 -3.90 -1.61 4.57
C LEU A 15 -4.39 -0.33 5.22
N CYS A 16 -5.69 -0.03 5.19
CA CYS A 16 -6.22 1.23 5.72
C CYS A 16 -6.64 1.14 7.20
N SER A 17 -7.17 0.01 7.63
CA SER A 17 -7.76 -0.14 8.97
C SER A 17 -6.98 -1.10 9.88
N GLY A 18 -6.03 -1.86 9.33
CA GLY A 18 -5.21 -2.82 10.08
C GLY A 18 -4.17 -2.18 11.01
N ALA A 19 -3.60 -3.01 11.90
CA ALA A 19 -2.49 -2.60 12.75
C ALA A 19 -1.21 -2.32 11.90
N PRO A 20 -0.28 -1.47 12.38
CA PRO A 20 0.94 -1.14 11.65
C PRO A 20 1.75 -2.36 11.17
N SER A 21 1.82 -3.40 12.00
CA SER A 21 2.50 -4.65 11.66
C SER A 21 1.79 -5.44 10.56
N ALA A 22 0.45 -5.42 10.55
CA ALA A 22 -0.36 -6.08 9.52
C ALA A 22 -0.28 -5.33 8.18
N GLN A 23 -0.30 -4.00 8.20
CA GLN A 23 -0.08 -3.16 7.01
C GLN A 23 1.30 -3.42 6.40
N GLN A 24 2.34 -3.45 7.25
CA GLN A 24 3.70 -3.71 6.79
C GLN A 24 3.86 -5.12 6.20
N LYS A 25 3.22 -6.13 6.80
CA LYS A 25 3.19 -7.49 6.27
C LYS A 25 2.45 -7.55 4.92
N ALA A 26 1.32 -6.87 4.78
CA ALA A 26 0.57 -6.79 3.53
C ALA A 26 1.40 -6.12 2.42
N LEU A 27 2.09 -5.01 2.73
CA LEU A 27 3.02 -4.38 1.79
C LEU A 27 4.15 -5.33 1.39
N GLN A 28 4.73 -6.08 2.32
CA GLN A 28 5.81 -7.02 2.00
C GLN A 28 5.35 -8.20 1.13
N GLN A 29 4.12 -8.67 1.34
CA GLN A 29 3.57 -9.85 0.68
C GLN A 29 2.99 -9.53 -0.70
N TYR A 30 2.40 -8.35 -0.88
CA TYR A 30 1.63 -8.03 -2.09
C TYR A 30 2.20 -6.87 -2.91
N PHE A 31 3.14 -6.09 -2.39
CA PHE A 31 3.75 -4.98 -3.13
C PHE A 31 5.21 -5.27 -3.47
N THR A 32 5.60 -4.88 -4.69
CA THR A 32 6.99 -4.92 -5.14
C THR A 32 7.81 -3.83 -4.41
N PRO A 33 9.14 -4.02 -4.27
CA PRO A 33 10.00 -3.03 -3.60
C PRO A 33 9.94 -1.63 -4.27
N ASP A 34 9.70 -1.59 -5.57
CA ASP A 34 9.61 -0.41 -6.44
C ASP A 34 8.17 0.11 -6.64
N ALA A 35 7.20 -0.34 -5.84
CA ALA A 35 5.81 0.08 -5.99
C ALA A 35 5.65 1.60 -5.84
N SER A 36 5.00 2.25 -6.81
CA SER A 36 4.62 3.65 -6.74
C SER A 36 3.25 3.83 -6.08
N PHE A 37 3.07 4.95 -5.39
CA PHE A 37 1.78 5.33 -4.81
C PHE A 37 1.42 6.73 -5.29
N SER A 38 0.21 6.92 -5.80
CA SER A 38 -0.28 8.24 -6.20
C SER A 38 -1.61 8.51 -5.52
N HIS A 39 -1.60 9.44 -4.58
CA HIS A 39 -2.77 9.89 -3.84
C HIS A 39 -2.81 11.43 -3.85
N PRO A 40 -4.00 12.07 -3.86
CA PRO A 40 -4.11 13.53 -3.95
C PRO A 40 -3.30 14.30 -2.89
N LEU A 41 -3.07 13.68 -1.74
CA LEU A 41 -2.30 14.26 -0.63
C LEU A 41 -0.83 13.81 -0.59
N CYS A 42 -0.46 12.73 -1.26
CA CYS A 42 0.87 12.15 -1.18
C CYS A 42 1.17 11.30 -2.41
N SER A 43 2.33 11.51 -3.04
CA SER A 43 2.82 10.67 -4.12
C SER A 43 4.19 10.10 -3.76
N VAL A 44 4.35 8.79 -3.88
CA VAL A 44 5.61 8.08 -3.74
C VAL A 44 6.04 7.58 -5.11
N PRO A 45 7.16 8.07 -5.68
CA PRO A 45 7.67 7.57 -6.95
C PRO A 45 8.19 6.13 -6.81
N SER A 46 8.23 5.40 -7.93
CA SER A 46 8.85 4.07 -7.99
C SER A 46 10.37 4.19 -8.00
N PHE A 47 11.04 3.56 -7.04
CA PHE A 47 12.47 3.45 -6.92
C PHE A 47 12.85 2.15 -6.20
N SER A 48 13.81 1.44 -6.79
CA SER A 48 14.13 0.06 -6.39
C SER A 48 15.01 -0.01 -5.15
N SER A 49 16.00 0.87 -5.06
CA SER A 49 16.94 0.89 -3.94
C SER A 49 17.71 2.22 -3.90
N VAL A 50 17.52 2.98 -2.82
CA VAL A 50 18.21 4.23 -2.53
C VAL A 50 18.92 4.07 -1.20
N ARG A 51 20.21 4.37 -1.15
CA ARG A 51 20.98 4.33 0.10
C ARG A 51 20.96 5.70 0.75
N LEU A 52 20.38 5.77 1.95
CA LEU A 52 20.40 6.97 2.78
C LEU A 52 21.48 6.85 3.86
N PRO A 53 22.22 7.93 4.15
CA PRO A 53 23.38 7.90 5.05
C PRO A 53 23.06 7.53 6.51
N VAL A 54 21.79 7.51 6.92
CA VAL A 54 21.36 7.20 8.30
C VAL A 54 20.48 5.95 8.41
N VAL A 55 19.72 5.62 7.36
CA VAL A 55 18.69 4.56 7.41
C VAL A 55 19.12 3.30 6.65
N GLY A 56 20.23 3.37 5.89
CA GLY A 56 20.70 2.29 5.04
C GLY A 56 19.96 2.24 3.71
N GLU A 57 19.73 1.03 3.21
CA GLU A 57 19.09 0.80 1.92
C GLU A 57 17.56 0.82 2.04
N VAL A 58 16.92 1.79 1.39
CA VAL A 58 15.46 1.98 1.39
C VAL A 58 14.91 1.87 -0.02
N ASN A 59 13.66 1.45 -0.13
CA ASN A 59 12.93 1.33 -1.40
C ASN A 59 11.55 1.98 -1.28
N SER A 60 10.85 2.15 -2.40
CA SER A 60 9.53 2.79 -2.40
C SER A 60 8.58 2.12 -1.42
N ARG A 61 8.60 0.78 -1.32
CA ARG A 61 7.76 0.03 -0.39
C ARG A 61 7.99 0.41 1.08
N TRP A 62 9.23 0.69 1.47
CA TRP A 62 9.53 1.18 2.82
C TRP A 62 8.87 2.54 3.08
N VAL A 63 8.95 3.45 2.10
CA VAL A 63 8.30 4.77 2.17
C VAL A 63 6.77 4.64 2.23
N LEU A 64 6.17 3.73 1.44
CA LEU A 64 4.74 3.43 1.56
C LEU A 64 4.38 3.01 2.99
N GLY A 65 5.19 2.14 3.62
CA GLY A 65 4.97 1.73 5.01
C GLY A 65 4.98 2.90 6.01
N CYS A 66 5.87 3.88 5.81
CA CYS A 66 5.90 5.10 6.61
C CYS A 66 4.65 5.96 6.39
N VAL A 67 4.20 6.09 5.14
CA VAL A 67 2.98 6.85 4.78
C VAL A 67 1.74 6.24 5.44
N TYR A 68 1.55 4.92 5.37
CA TYR A 68 0.42 4.24 6.02
C TYR A 68 0.44 4.38 7.56
N LYS A 69 1.62 4.32 8.19
CA LYS A 69 1.76 4.59 9.63
C LYS A 69 1.38 6.02 9.98
N TRP A 70 1.85 6.99 9.18
CA TRP A 70 1.53 8.40 9.38
C TRP A 70 0.03 8.66 9.27
N TYR A 71 -0.66 8.07 8.29
CA TYR A 71 -2.11 8.16 8.15
C TYR A 71 -2.86 7.56 9.35
N LYS A 72 -2.39 6.45 9.93
CA LYS A 72 -3.01 5.87 11.13
C LYS A 72 -2.86 6.75 12.37
N VAL A 73 -1.78 7.51 12.47
CA VAL A 73 -1.56 8.47 13.56
C VAL A 73 -2.46 9.70 13.39
N LEU A 74 -2.61 10.20 12.17
CA LEU A 74 -3.44 11.37 11.85
C LEU A 74 -4.95 11.08 11.90
N SER A 75 -5.36 9.89 11.46
CA SER A 75 -6.75 9.47 11.47
C SER A 75 -6.85 8.06 12.05
N PRO A 76 -7.11 7.94 13.36
CA PRO A 76 -7.17 6.63 14.02
C PRO A 76 -8.39 5.80 13.61
N ARG A 77 -9.46 6.45 13.09
CA ARG A 77 -10.67 5.81 12.57
C ARG A 77 -10.81 6.11 11.07
N ILE A 78 -10.44 5.15 10.24
CA ILE A 78 -10.61 5.21 8.79
C ILE A 78 -11.67 4.19 8.41
N VAL A 79 -12.79 4.66 7.85
CA VAL A 79 -13.82 3.82 7.23
C VAL A 79 -13.56 3.85 5.73
N VAL A 80 -13.10 2.74 5.17
CA VAL A 80 -12.90 2.60 3.73
C VAL A 80 -14.10 1.90 3.12
N GLY A 81 -14.80 2.59 2.22
CA GLY A 81 -15.78 2.00 1.32
C GLY A 81 -15.14 1.78 -0.05
N MET A 82 -15.27 0.57 -0.61
CA MET A 82 -14.89 0.30 -1.99
C MET A 82 -16.12 0.33 -2.88
N ASP A 83 -16.21 1.34 -3.74
CA ASP A 83 -17.37 1.55 -4.61
C ASP A 83 -17.26 0.71 -5.90
N ARG A 84 -16.05 0.61 -6.48
CA ARG A 84 -15.81 -0.16 -7.70
C ARG A 84 -14.45 -0.84 -7.69
N VAL A 85 -14.43 -2.10 -8.16
CA VAL A 85 -13.20 -2.81 -8.54
C VAL A 85 -13.20 -2.86 -10.06
N GLY A 86 -12.25 -2.19 -10.71
CA GLY A 86 -12.13 -2.22 -12.17
C GLY A 86 -11.77 -3.62 -12.65
N GLU A 87 -12.65 -4.25 -13.42
CA GLU A 87 -12.31 -5.43 -14.20
C GLU A 87 -11.58 -4.95 -15.45
N PHE A 88 -10.28 -5.24 -15.54
CA PHE A 88 -9.57 -5.13 -16.81
C PHE A 88 -10.07 -6.27 -17.70
N SER A 89 -11.16 -6.04 -18.44
CA SER A 89 -11.56 -6.90 -19.55
C SER A 89 -10.45 -6.81 -20.59
N HIS A 90 -9.68 -7.88 -20.71
CA HIS A 90 -8.78 -8.08 -21.84
C HIS A 90 -9.67 -8.58 -22.98
N ASP A 91 -10.37 -7.64 -23.63
CA ASP A 91 -11.05 -7.91 -24.90
C ASP A 91 -9.97 -8.11 -25.97
N LEU A 92 -9.79 -9.37 -26.38
CA LEU A 92 -9.06 -9.77 -27.58
C LEU A 92 -10.07 -10.05 -28.69
#